data_AF-A0ABD5DGE1-F1
#
_entry.id   AF-A0ABD5DGE1-F1
#
_cell.length_a   1.000
_cell.length_b   1.000
_cell.length_c   1.000
_cell.angle_alpha   90.00
_cell.angle_beta   90.00
_cell.angle_gamma   90.00
#
_symmetry.space_group_name_H-M   'P 1'
#
loop_
_entity.id
_entity.type
_entity.pdbx_description
1 polymer ?
#
loop_
_entity_poly.entity_id
_entity_poly.type
_entity_poly.pdbx_seq_one_letter_code
_entity_poly.pdbx_strand_id
1 'polypeptide(L)' 'LHHHSARRQQPFLAVNCGALTESLAEAELFGHEKGAFTGAQQGQPGWFEAAEGGTLLLDEIGELSLPLQVKLLRVLQE' A
#
# COMPACT_ATOMS: atom_id res chain seq x y z
N LEU A 1 1.01 -8.61 16.99
CA LEU A 1 -0.38 -8.48 16.48
C LEU A 1 -0.68 -9.52 15.38
N HIS A 2 -0.04 -9.46 14.21
CA HIS A 2 -0.30 -10.42 13.12
C HIS A 2 -0.15 -11.91 13.54
N HIS A 3 1.01 -12.32 14.09
CA HIS A 3 1.26 -13.71 14.50
C HIS A 3 0.31 -14.26 15.58
N HIS A 4 -0.32 -13.38 16.36
CA HIS A 4 -1.28 -13.75 17.41
C HIS A 4 -2.74 -13.55 16.99
N SER A 5 -2.99 -13.25 15.72
CA SER A 5 -4.34 -13.02 15.19
C SER A 5 -4.84 -14.22 14.40
N ALA A 6 -6.14 -14.24 14.07
CA ALA A 6 -6.74 -15.26 13.21
C ALA A 6 -6.13 -15.29 11.79
N ARG A 7 -5.53 -14.17 11.35
CA ARG A 7 -4.90 -14.00 10.04
C ARG A 7 -3.39 -14.31 10.03
N ARG A 8 -2.85 -15.02 11.02
CA ARG A 8 -1.40 -15.33 11.13
C ARG A 8 -0.80 -16.16 9.98
N GLN A 9 -1.64 -16.80 9.16
CA GLN A 9 -1.24 -17.57 7.97
C GLN A 9 -1.51 -16.79 6.66
N GLN A 10 -2.06 -15.59 6.77
CA GLN A 10 -2.34 -14.70 5.64
C GLN A 10 -1.14 -13.77 5.41
N PRO A 11 -1.10 -13.02 4.29
CA PRO A 11 0.00 -12.12 4.00
C PRO A 11 0.30 -11.13 5.14
N PHE A 12 1.58 -10.82 5.33
CA PHE A 12 2.04 -9.74 6.18
C PHE A 12 3.01 -8.89 5.38
N LEU A 13 2.64 -7.63 5.14
CA LEU A 13 3.45 -6.67 4.41
C LEU A 13 3.77 -5.51 5.36
N ALA A 14 5.06 -5.19 5.51
CA ALA A 14 5.52 -4.06 6.29
C ALA A 14 6.29 -3.10 5.38
N VAL A 15 5.86 -1.85 5.37
CA VAL A 15 6.37 -0.83 4.46
C VAL A 15 6.69 0.44 5.23
N ASN A 16 7.80 1.06 4.87
CA ASN A 16 8.18 2.38 5.38
C ASN A 16 7.76 3.42 4.34
N CYS A 17 6.85 4.32 4.72
CA CYS A 17 6.32 5.36 3.85
C CYS A 17 7.32 6.50 3.60
N GLY A 18 8.23 6.78 4.54
CA GLY A 18 9.28 7.80 4.41
C GLY A 18 10.35 7.48 3.36
N ALA A 19 10.46 6.21 2.94
CA ALA A 19 11.40 5.78 1.90
C ALA A 19 10.90 6.03 0.46
N LEU A 20 9.65 6.47 0.27
CA LEU A 20 9.02 6.59 -1.05
C LEU A 20 8.92 8.04 -1.51
N THR A 21 9.05 8.26 -2.83
CA THR A 21 8.62 9.52 -3.45
C THR A 21 7.10 9.53 -3.60
N GLU A 22 6.48 10.72 -3.66
CA GLU A 22 5.01 10.83 -3.76
C GLU A 22 4.42 10.06 -4.96
N SER A 23 5.06 10.13 -6.13
CA SER A 23 4.64 9.41 -7.33
C SER A 23 4.74 7.88 -7.20
N LEU A 24 5.72 7.38 -6.47
CA LEU A 24 5.88 5.95 -6.21
C LEU A 24 4.91 5.49 -5.13
N ALA A 25 4.73 6.28 -4.07
CA ALA A 25 3.85 5.94 -2.97
C ALA A 25 2.41 5.67 -3.45
N GLU A 26 1.91 6.43 -4.42
CA GLU A 26 0.59 6.16 -5.00
C GLU A 26 0.53 4.82 -5.75
N ALA A 27 1.47 4.59 -6.66
CA ALA A 27 1.52 3.38 -7.47
C ALA A 27 1.79 2.12 -6.62
N GLU A 28 2.53 2.24 -5.53
CA GLU A 28 2.81 1.17 -4.59
C GLU A 28 1.59 0.86 -3.71
N LEU A 29 0.94 1.88 -3.15
CA LEU A 29 -0.24 1.70 -2.30
C LEU A 29 -1.40 1.07 -3.08
N PHE A 30 -1.71 1.64 -4.25
CA PHE A 30 -2.96 1.32 -4.99
C PHE A 30 -2.73 0.48 -6.24
N GLY A 31 -1.47 0.24 -6.61
CA GLY A 31 -1.13 -0.46 -7.84
C GLY A 31 -1.19 0.47 -9.05
N HIS A 32 -0.79 -0.08 -10.19
CA HIS A 32 -0.89 0.62 -11.46
C HIS A 32 -1.09 -0.37 -12.60
N GLU A 33 -1.79 0.06 -13.64
CA GLU A 33 -1.90 -0.70 -14.87
C GLU A 33 -0.69 -0.47 -15.78
N LYS A 34 -0.46 -1.42 -16.69
CA LYS A 34 0.55 -1.27 -17.75
C LYS A 34 0.26 0.00 -18.56
N GLY A 35 1.25 0.87 -18.68
CA GLY A 35 1.14 2.12 -19.42
C GLY A 35 0.56 3.30 -18.62
N ALA A 36 0.32 3.14 -17.31
CA ALA A 36 -0.16 4.24 -16.45
C ALA A 36 0.82 5.44 -16.40
N PHE A 37 2.13 5.20 -16.54
CA PHE A 37 3.16 6.23 -16.65
C PHE A 37 4.36 5.76 -17.50
N THR A 38 5.23 6.70 -17.89
CA THR A 38 6.46 6.39 -18.62
C THR A 38 7.37 5.48 -17.79
N GLY A 39 7.44 4.19 -18.16
CA GLY A 39 8.17 3.16 -17.39
C GLY A 39 7.30 2.03 -16.84
N ALA A 40 5.97 2.18 -16.82
CA ALA A 40 5.01 1.15 -16.42
C ALA A 40 4.90 0.03 -17.49
N GLN A 41 5.96 -0.77 -17.64
CA GLN A 41 6.03 -1.84 -18.65
C GLN A 41 5.08 -3.01 -18.36
N GLN A 42 4.73 -3.19 -17.10
CA GLN A 42 3.80 -4.20 -16.60
C GLN A 42 2.88 -3.54 -15.58
N GLY A 43 1.68 -4.09 -15.40
CA GLY A 43 0.83 -3.69 -14.28
C GLY A 43 1.29 -4.42 -13.02
N GLN A 44 1.13 -3.78 -11.86
CA GLN A 44 1.43 -4.39 -10.57
C GLN A 44 0.30 -4.12 -9.57
N PRO A 45 -0.09 -5.14 -8.79
CA PRO A 45 -1.08 -4.96 -7.73
C PRO A 45 -0.50 -4.05 -6.64
N GLY A 46 -1.37 -3.25 -6.03
CA GLY A 46 -0.99 -2.40 -4.91
C GLY A 46 -0.77 -3.19 -3.63
N TRP A 47 -0.17 -2.55 -2.63
CA TRP A 47 0.06 -3.15 -1.32
C TRP A 47 -1.23 -3.55 -0.62
N PHE A 48 -2.35 -2.84 -0.85
CA PHE A 48 -3.65 -3.24 -0.31
C PHE A 48 -4.12 -4.59 -0.86
N GLU A 49 -4.00 -4.79 -2.17
CA GLU A 49 -4.35 -6.04 -2.83
C GLU A 49 -3.37 -7.15 -2.43
N ALA A 50 -2.07 -6.86 -2.40
CA ALA A 50 -1.05 -7.82 -1.98
C ALA A 50 -1.19 -8.26 -0.52
N ALA A 51 -1.77 -7.41 0.34
CA ALA A 51 -2.02 -7.70 1.75
C ALA A 51 -3.46 -8.15 2.03
N GLU A 52 -4.27 -8.39 1.00
CA GLU A 52 -5.68 -8.78 1.14
C GLU A 52 -5.85 -10.02 2.04
N GLY A 53 -6.83 -9.97 2.95
CA GLY A 53 -7.05 -11.00 3.98
C GLY A 53 -5.97 -11.06 5.07
N GLY A 54 -4.87 -10.34 4.89
CA GLY A 54 -3.69 -10.31 5.73
C GLY A 54 -3.54 -9.04 6.56
N THR A 55 -2.33 -8.53 6.66
CA THR A 55 -1.99 -7.33 7.44
C THR A 55 -0.99 -6.48 6.67
N LEU A 56 -1.35 -5.21 6.44
CA LEU A 56 -0.45 -4.17 5.97
C LEU A 56 -0.03 -3.29 7.16
N LEU A 57 1.26 -3.20 7.43
CA LEU A 57 1.86 -2.32 8.42
C LEU A 57 2.49 -1.13 7.70
N LEU A 58 1.96 0.07 7.97
CA LEU A 58 2.47 1.34 7.45
C LEU A 58 3.30 2.02 8.54
N ASP A 59 4.62 2.07 8.36
CA ASP A 59 5.52 2.85 9.22
C ASP A 59 5.73 4.25 8.65
N GLU A 60 5.98 5.22 9.52
CA GLU A 60 6.16 6.64 9.14
C GLU A 60 5.01 7.19 8.27
N ILE A 61 3.76 6.80 8.57
CA ILE A 61 2.55 7.21 7.83
C ILE A 61 2.39 8.73 7.68
N GLY A 62 2.98 9.52 8.58
CA GLY A 62 2.99 10.99 8.51
C GLY A 62 3.78 11.57 7.32
N GLU A 63 4.69 10.78 6.73
CA GLU A 63 5.47 11.16 5.54
C GLU A 63 4.66 11.04 4.24
N LEU A 64 3.51 10.35 4.26
CA LEU A 64 2.61 10.35 3.11
C LEU A 64 2.05 11.75 2.86
N SER A 65 1.91 12.14 1.59
CA SER A 65 1.30 13.41 1.24
C SER A 65 -0.18 13.45 1.69
N LEU A 66 -0.69 14.66 1.98
CA LEU A 66 -2.08 14.85 2.40
C LEU A 66 -3.10 14.20 1.43
N PRO A 67 -2.94 14.30 0.09
CA PRO A 67 -3.83 13.59 -0.84
C PRO A 67 -3.82 12.07 -0.64
N LEU A 68 -2.65 11.46 -0.40
CA LEU A 68 -2.54 10.02 -0.16
C LEU A 68 -3.16 9.61 1.17
N GLN A 69 -3.00 10.42 2.22
CA GLN A 69 -3.67 10.17 3.51
C GLN A 69 -5.20 10.17 3.38
N VAL A 70 -5.77 11.05 2.54
CA VAL A 70 -7.21 11.06 2.25
C VAL A 70 -7.64 9.79 1.50
N LYS A 71 -6.86 9.33 0.51
CA LYS A 71 -7.14 8.09 -0.21
C LYS A 71 -7.05 6.87 0.71
N LEU A 72 -6.03 6.82 1.57
CA LEU A 72 -5.86 5.80 2.60
C LEU A 72 -7.08 5.74 3.53
N LEU A 73 -7.57 6.90 3.98
CA LEU A 73 -8.75 6.96 4.85
C LEU A 73 -9.99 6.36 4.18
N ARG A 74 -10.18 6.57 2.87
CA ARG A 74 -11.30 5.97 2.13
C ARG A 74 -11.24 4.45 2.11
N VAL A 75 -10.06 3.88 1.88
CA VAL A 75 -9.87 2.41 1.89
C VAL A 75 -10.17 1.81 3.26
N LEU A 76 -9.84 2.50 4.36
CA LEU A 76 -10.11 2.01 5.71
C LEU A 76 -11.58 2.10 6.15
N GLN A 77 -12.41 2.85 5.42
CA GLN A 77 -13.83 3.05 5.73
C GLN A 77 -14.76 2.06 5.03
N GLU A 78 -14.24 1.35 4.02
CA GLU A 78 -14.94 0.29 3.29
C GLU A 78 -14.70 -1.08 3.94
#